data_AF-A0A970ITJ6-F1
#
_entry.id   AF-A0A970ITJ6-F1
#
_cell.length_a   1.000
_cell.length_b   1.000
_cell.length_c   1.000
_cell.angle_alpha   90.00
_cell.angle_beta   90.00
_cell.angle_gamma   90.00
#
_symmetry.space_group_name_H-M   'P 1'
#
loop_
_entity.id
_entity.type
_entity.pdbx_description
1 polymer ?
#
loop_
_entity_poly.entity_id
_entity_poly.type
_entity_poly.pdbx_seq_one_letter_code
_entity_poly.pdbx_strand_id
1 'polypeptide(L)'
;MKKFFKDFKAFISKGSVLDLAIGMIIGTAFNAIVKSMVNDLLMPIISLMFQGDISDQFFVLKGTAKYVANPTTNVLELVKSSDAVLLFWGRFLQSIIDFLIIGLTLFVIVRVTANVQKRAEERKAKIKAKLAGGEEITAEEEEHVEEEVSEDILLLREIRDSLKETNLPVEE
;
A
#
# COMPACT_ATOMS: atom_id res chain seq x y z
N MET A 1 23.71 11.12 25.31
CA MET A 1 22.52 11.40 24.46
C MET A 1 22.86 12.02 23.11
N LYS A 2 23.63 13.12 23.01
CA LYS A 2 23.96 13.76 21.70
C LYS A 2 24.58 12.81 20.65
N LYS A 3 25.45 11.89 21.07
CA LYS A 3 26.08 10.88 20.20
C LYS A 3 25.04 9.92 19.58
N PHE A 4 24.13 9.40 20.40
CA PHE A 4 23.04 8.54 19.94
C PHE A 4 22.14 9.22 18.90
N PHE A 5 21.72 10.47 19.14
CA PHE A 5 20.90 11.21 18.15
C PHE A 5 21.65 11.49 16.84
N LYS A 6 22.97 11.70 16.89
CA LYS A 6 23.80 11.87 15.70
C LYS A 6 23.91 10.56 14.91
N ASP A 7 24.14 9.45 15.61
CA ASP A 7 24.24 8.11 15.02
C ASP A 7 22.88 7.64 14.47
N PHE A 8 21.79 7.95 15.17
CA PHE A 8 20.41 7.68 14.73
C PHE A 8 20.05 8.50 13.50
N LYS A 9 20.37 9.81 13.47
CA LYS A 9 20.17 10.66 12.29
C LYS A 9 20.96 10.10 11.10
N ALA A 10 22.23 9.73 11.30
CA ALA A 10 23.06 9.12 10.25
C ALA A 10 22.50 7.78 9.76
N PHE A 11 21.86 7.00 10.63
CA PHE A 11 21.23 5.73 10.28
C PHE A 11 19.95 5.91 9.44
N ILE A 12 19.03 6.78 9.87
CA ILE A 12 17.76 7.04 9.13
C ILE A 12 17.99 7.80 7.83
N SER A 13 19.08 8.55 7.73
CA SER A 13 19.44 9.25 6.48
C SER A 13 19.92 8.29 5.38
N LYS A 14 20.07 6.99 5.69
CA LYS A 14 20.26 5.97 4.66
C LYS A 14 18.94 5.79 3.91
N GLY A 15 18.88 6.29 2.67
CA GLY A 15 17.66 6.26 1.84
C GLY A 15 16.96 4.90 1.78
N SER A 16 17.73 3.81 1.70
CA SER A 16 17.16 2.45 1.66
C SER A 16 16.37 2.04 2.92
N VAL A 17 16.67 2.63 4.08
CA VAL A 17 15.95 2.37 5.34
C VAL A 17 14.71 3.24 5.43
N LEU A 18 14.80 4.49 5.00
CA LEU A 18 13.68 5.43 5.01
C LEU A 18 12.56 4.98 4.07
N ASP A 19 12.92 4.59 2.84
CA ASP A 19 11.95 4.14 1.84
C ASP A 19 11.26 2.83 2.26
N LEU A 20 12.02 1.91 2.86
CA LEU A 20 11.47 0.67 3.41
C LEU A 20 10.53 0.94 4.59
N ALA A 21 10.89 1.87 5.47
CA ALA A 21 10.05 2.26 6.61
C ALA A 21 8.74 2.92 6.14
N ILE A 22 8.82 3.83 5.17
CA ILE A 22 7.64 4.47 4.57
C ILE A 22 6.75 3.42 3.90
N GLY A 23 7.33 2.49 3.13
CA GLY A 23 6.60 1.39 2.51
C GLY A 23 5.86 0.51 3.52
N MET A 24 6.48 0.18 4.65
CA MET A 24 5.83 -0.58 5.74
C MET A 24 4.66 0.19 6.35
N ILE A 25 4.87 1.46 6.71
CA ILE A 25 3.85 2.28 7.37
C ILE A 25 2.64 2.45 6.44
N ILE A 26 2.86 2.82 5.19
CA ILE A 26 1.79 2.96 4.19
C ILE A 26 1.10 1.62 3.97
N GLY A 27 1.85 0.52 3.86
CA GLY A 27 1.28 -0.82 3.67
C GLY A 27 0.36 -1.23 4.83
N THR A 28 0.75 -0.95 6.08
CA THR A 28 -0.10 -1.26 7.25
C THR A 28 -1.35 -0.39 7.31
N ALA A 29 -1.23 0.92 7.05
CA ALA A 29 -2.37 1.83 7.02
C ALA A 29 -3.35 1.48 5.89
N PHE A 30 -2.84 1.17 4.70
CA PHE A 30 -3.66 0.74 3.57
C PHE A 30 -4.40 -0.56 3.86
N ASN A 31 -3.72 -1.57 4.42
CA ASN A 31 -4.37 -2.82 4.82
C ASN A 31 -5.49 -2.58 5.84
N ALA A 32 -5.33 -1.64 6.77
CA ALA A 32 -6.38 -1.27 7.71
C ALA A 32 -7.61 -0.66 7.00
N ILE A 33 -7.40 0.19 6.00
CA ILE A 33 -8.49 0.77 5.18
C ILE A 33 -9.24 -0.34 4.43
N VAL A 34 -8.52 -1.26 3.80
CA VAL A 34 -9.14 -2.40 3.09
C VAL A 34 -9.92 -3.27 4.07
N LYS A 35 -9.37 -3.58 5.23
CA LYS A 35 -10.08 -4.36 6.27
C LYS A 35 -11.33 -3.65 6.77
N SER A 36 -11.30 -2.34 6.99
CA SER A 36 -12.49 -1.58 7.38
C SER A 36 -13.54 -1.61 6.27
N MET A 37 -13.15 -1.45 5.00
CA MET A 37 -14.10 -1.59 3.88
C MET A 37 -14.74 -2.98 3.85
N VAL A 38 -13.98 -4.05 4.12
CA VAL A 38 -14.55 -5.40 4.17
C VAL A 38 -15.46 -5.59 5.38
N ASN A 39 -14.97 -5.29 6.58
CA ASN A 39 -15.68 -5.55 7.83
C ASN A 39 -16.88 -4.63 8.06
N ASP A 40 -16.79 -3.37 7.64
CA ASP A 40 -17.78 -2.34 7.95
C ASP A 40 -18.74 -2.07 6.78
N LEU A 41 -18.37 -2.42 5.55
CA LEU A 41 -19.24 -2.22 4.37
C LEU A 41 -19.69 -3.53 3.73
N LEU A 42 -18.78 -4.47 3.46
CA LEU A 42 -19.13 -5.71 2.77
C LEU A 42 -19.79 -6.72 3.71
N MET A 43 -19.22 -6.94 4.90
CA MET A 43 -19.74 -7.93 5.85
C MET A 43 -21.19 -7.65 6.27
N PRO A 44 -21.64 -6.40 6.54
CA PRO A 44 -23.06 -6.13 6.83
C PRO A 44 -23.99 -6.48 5.67
N ILE A 45 -23.56 -6.27 4.42
CA ILE A 45 -24.35 -6.63 3.24
C ILE A 45 -24.45 -8.14 3.11
N ILE A 46 -23.34 -8.85 3.36
CA ILE A 46 -23.30 -10.30 3.32
C ILE A 46 -24.13 -10.88 4.48
N SER A 47 -24.04 -10.34 5.70
CA SER A 47 -24.79 -10.83 6.86
C SER A 47 -26.30 -10.63 6.72
N LEU A 48 -26.73 -9.52 6.10
CA LEU A 48 -28.14 -9.33 5.72
C LEU A 48 -28.65 -10.40 4.74
N MET A 49 -27.81 -10.81 3.78
CA MET A 49 -28.17 -11.84 2.80
C MET A 49 -28.30 -13.23 3.44
N PHE A 50 -27.42 -13.55 4.39
CA PHE A 50 -27.42 -14.84 5.09
C PHE A 50 -28.27 -14.85 6.38
N GLN A 51 -29.05 -13.80 6.63
CA GLN A 51 -29.91 -13.63 7.81
C GLN A 51 -29.19 -13.84 9.15
N GLY A 52 -27.93 -13.40 9.25
CA GLY A 52 -27.15 -13.49 10.48
C GLY A 52 -25.68 -13.15 10.27
N ASP A 53 -25.02 -12.76 11.36
CA ASP A 53 -23.59 -12.47 11.32
C ASP A 53 -22.78 -13.74 11.12
N ILE A 54 -22.12 -13.83 9.96
CA ILE A 54 -21.25 -14.95 9.59
C ILE A 54 -20.10 -15.07 10.59
N SER A 55 -19.57 -13.94 11.08
CA SER A 55 -18.46 -13.88 12.03
C SER A 55 -18.73 -14.59 13.35
N ASP A 56 -20.00 -14.62 13.76
CA ASP A 56 -20.47 -15.20 15.03
C ASP A 56 -20.99 -16.63 14.89
N GLN A 57 -20.85 -17.23 13.70
CA GLN A 57 -21.18 -18.63 13.50
C GLN A 57 -20.13 -19.53 14.16
N PHE A 58 -20.61 -20.41 15.03
CA PHE A 58 -19.79 -21.42 15.68
C PHE A 58 -20.49 -22.77 15.73
N PHE A 59 -19.69 -23.82 15.90
CA PHE A 59 -20.15 -25.16 16.23
C PHE A 59 -19.79 -25.50 17.67
N VAL A 60 -20.72 -26.11 18.40
CA VAL A 60 -20.48 -26.57 19.77
C VAL A 60 -19.95 -28.00 19.71
N LEU A 61 -18.68 -28.19 20.04
CA LEU A 61 -18.03 -29.50 20.04
C LEU A 61 -18.26 -30.25 21.36
N LYS A 62 -18.40 -29.51 22.45
CA LYS A 62 -18.67 -30.03 23.79
C LYS A 62 -19.38 -28.96 24.63
N GLY A 63 -20.22 -29.39 25.58
CA GLY A 63 -20.97 -28.50 26.47
C GLY A 63 -22.17 -27.85 25.79
N THR A 64 -22.60 -26.71 26.31
CA THR A 64 -23.72 -25.92 25.75
C THR A 64 -23.29 -24.48 25.57
N ALA A 65 -23.54 -23.91 24.39
CA ALA A 65 -23.45 -22.47 24.18
C ALA A 65 -24.63 -21.98 23.35
N LYS A 66 -25.23 -20.87 23.78
CA LYS A 66 -26.32 -20.21 23.07
C LYS A 66 -26.15 -18.70 23.21
N TYR A 67 -26.51 -17.97 22.17
CA TYR A 67 -26.75 -16.54 22.28
C TYR A 67 -28.08 -16.33 23.00
N VAL A 68 -28.06 -15.56 24.08
CA VAL A 68 -29.25 -15.16 24.83
C VAL A 68 -29.32 -13.65 24.78
N ALA A 69 -30.49 -13.12 24.39
CA ALA A 69 -30.71 -11.69 24.43
C ALA A 69 -30.76 -11.23 25.89
N ASN A 70 -29.86 -10.32 26.27
CA ASN A 70 -29.88 -9.73 27.59
C ASN A 70 -31.05 -8.72 27.66
N PRO A 71 -32.04 -8.93 28.54
CA PRO A 71 -33.26 -8.11 28.58
C PRO A 71 -33.02 -6.64 28.96
N THR A 72 -31.83 -6.32 29.49
CA THR A 72 -31.48 -4.96 29.92
C THR A 72 -30.76 -4.17 28.83
N THR A 73 -29.95 -4.83 27.99
CA THR A 73 -29.09 -4.17 26.99
C THR A 73 -29.54 -4.41 25.56
N ASN A 74 -30.49 -5.33 25.31
CA ASN A 74 -30.89 -5.78 23.97
C ASN A 74 -29.71 -6.25 23.09
N VAL A 75 -28.62 -6.68 23.72
CA VAL A 75 -27.45 -7.26 23.05
C VAL A 75 -27.54 -8.79 23.16
N LEU A 76 -27.19 -9.50 22.08
CA LEU A 76 -27.02 -10.95 22.13
C LEU A 76 -25.70 -11.28 22.83
N GLU A 77 -25.78 -11.90 24.01
CA GLU A 77 -24.60 -12.37 24.75
C GLU A 77 -24.42 -13.88 24.58
N LEU A 78 -23.18 -14.29 24.32
CA LEU A 78 -22.83 -15.71 24.21
C LEU A 78 -22.69 -16.32 25.61
N VAL A 79 -23.71 -17.07 26.04
CA VAL A 79 -23.67 -17.83 27.29
C VAL A 79 -23.10 -19.22 26.99
N LYS A 80 -21.99 -19.56 27.63
CA LYS A 80 -21.30 -20.85 27.48
C LYS A 80 -21.15 -21.58 28.82
N SER A 81 -21.28 -22.91 28.82
CA SER A 81 -20.99 -23.73 30.00
C SER A 81 -19.48 -23.78 30.28
N SER A 82 -19.09 -24.09 31.52
CA SER A 82 -17.67 -24.10 31.93
C SER A 82 -16.83 -25.15 31.18
N ASP A 83 -17.47 -26.18 30.63
CA ASP A 83 -16.88 -27.25 29.82
C ASP A 83 -17.07 -27.05 28.31
N ALA A 84 -17.59 -25.89 27.89
CA ALA A 84 -17.92 -25.62 26.50
C ALA A 84 -16.68 -25.45 25.62
N VAL A 85 -16.63 -26.21 24.52
CA VAL A 85 -15.60 -26.09 23.48
C VAL A 85 -16.29 -25.64 22.20
N LEU A 86 -15.91 -24.46 21.71
CA LEU A 86 -16.52 -23.81 20.55
C LEU A 86 -15.54 -23.71 19.39
N LEU A 87 -16.02 -24.03 18.20
CA LEU A 87 -15.30 -23.86 16.94
C LEU A 87 -15.93 -22.72 16.15
N PHE A 88 -15.28 -21.56 16.15
CA PHE A 88 -15.72 -20.36 15.43
C PHE A 88 -15.33 -20.42 13.95
N TRP A 89 -16.02 -21.26 13.17
CA TRP A 89 -15.77 -21.39 11.73
C TRP A 89 -16.12 -20.10 10.97
N GLY A 90 -17.04 -19.30 11.50
CA GLY A 90 -17.41 -17.99 10.96
C GLY A 90 -16.23 -17.03 10.81
N ARG A 91 -15.42 -16.92 11.87
CA ARG A 91 -14.19 -16.09 11.87
C ARG A 91 -13.15 -16.58 10.87
N PHE A 92 -13.07 -17.89 10.67
CA PHE A 92 -12.19 -18.48 9.67
C PHE A 92 -12.67 -18.19 8.24
N LEU A 93 -13.98 -18.27 7.99
CA LEU A 93 -14.53 -17.88 6.70
C LEU A 93 -14.32 -16.39 6.42
N GLN A 94 -14.50 -15.53 7.43
CA GLN A 94 -14.19 -14.10 7.33
C GLN A 94 -12.73 -13.87 6.97
N SER A 95 -11.77 -14.56 7.61
CA SER A 95 -10.35 -14.38 7.27
C SER A 95 -9.99 -14.85 5.85
N ILE A 96 -10.69 -15.86 5.31
CA ILE A 96 -10.57 -16.26 3.91
C ILE A 96 -11.08 -15.14 2.99
N ILE A 97 -12.24 -14.55 3.30
CA ILE A 97 -12.80 -13.44 2.52
C ILE A 97 -11.85 -12.23 2.54
N ASP A 98 -11.35 -11.85 3.73
CA ASP A 98 -10.36 -10.78 3.89
C ASP A 98 -9.13 -11.04 3.02
N PHE A 99 -8.58 -12.26 3.06
CA PHE A 99 -7.42 -12.65 2.26
C PHE A 99 -7.69 -12.54 0.76
N LEU A 100 -8.85 -13.01 0.29
CA LEU A 100 -9.22 -12.91 -1.12
C LEU A 100 -9.37 -11.45 -1.58
N ILE A 101 -9.98 -10.60 -0.76
CA ILE A 101 -10.18 -9.18 -1.11
C ILE A 101 -8.85 -8.42 -1.06
N ILE A 102 -8.02 -8.64 -0.04
CA ILE A 102 -6.69 -8.04 0.05
C ILE A 102 -5.83 -8.48 -1.15
N GLY A 103 -5.86 -9.78 -1.49
CA GLY A 103 -5.16 -10.32 -2.66
C GLY A 103 -5.64 -9.70 -3.97
N LEU A 104 -6.96 -9.59 -4.15
CA LEU A 104 -7.57 -8.92 -5.30
C LEU A 104 -7.16 -7.45 -5.39
N THR A 105 -7.15 -6.75 -4.26
CA THR A 105 -6.77 -5.34 -4.18
C THR A 105 -5.31 -5.15 -4.57
N LEU A 106 -4.39 -5.98 -4.05
CA LEU A 106 -2.98 -5.95 -4.43
C LEU A 106 -2.79 -6.26 -5.92
N PHE A 107 -3.55 -7.22 -6.46
CA PHE A 107 -3.53 -7.54 -7.88
C PHE A 107 -3.95 -6.33 -8.74
N VAL A 108 -5.03 -5.64 -8.37
CA VAL A 108 -5.49 -4.44 -9.09
C VAL A 108 -4.44 -3.35 -9.04
N ILE A 109 -3.80 -3.11 -7.88
CA ILE A 109 -2.73 -2.09 -7.76
C ILE A 109 -1.56 -2.42 -8.68
N VAL A 110 -1.05 -3.65 -8.63
CA VAL A 110 0.07 -4.09 -9.49
C VAL A 110 -0.31 -3.99 -10.97
N ARG A 111 -1.56 -4.32 -11.31
CA ARG A 111 -2.07 -4.19 -12.68
C ARG A 111 -2.14 -2.74 -13.13
N VAL A 112 -2.58 -1.83 -12.28
CA VAL A 112 -2.66 -0.39 -12.57
C VAL A 112 -1.27 0.19 -12.75
N THR A 113 -0.33 -0.09 -11.85
CA THR A 113 1.04 0.44 -11.96
C THR A 113 1.75 -0.08 -13.20
N ALA A 114 1.62 -1.38 -13.52
CA ALA A 114 2.16 -1.95 -14.76
C ALA A 114 1.55 -1.30 -16.02
N ASN A 115 0.25 -1.00 -16.00
CA ASN A 115 -0.42 -0.34 -17.13
C ASN A 115 -0.04 1.15 -17.26
N VAL A 116 0.18 1.84 -16.15
CA VAL A 116 0.64 3.25 -16.14
C VAL A 116 2.07 3.35 -16.66
N GLN A 117 2.98 2.49 -16.20
CA GLN A 117 4.38 2.46 -16.67
C GLN A 117 4.45 2.23 -18.18
N LYS A 118 3.72 1.23 -18.69
CA LYS A 118 3.64 0.96 -20.12
C LYS A 118 3.15 2.18 -20.92
N ARG A 119 2.12 2.88 -20.42
CA ARG A 119 1.61 4.10 -21.07
C ARG A 119 2.61 5.25 -21.02
N ALA A 120 3.39 5.39 -19.95
CA ALA A 120 4.42 6.41 -19.84
C ALA A 120 5.57 6.15 -20.84
N GLU A 121 6.03 4.90 -20.97
CA GLU A 121 7.03 4.49 -21.95
C GLU A 121 6.54 4.70 -23.40
N GLU A 122 5.30 4.32 -23.71
CA GLU A 122 4.68 4.57 -25.02
C GLU A 122 4.58 6.07 -25.33
N ARG A 123 4.30 6.91 -24.32
CA ARG A 123 4.24 8.37 -24.48
C ARG A 123 5.64 8.93 -24.75
N LYS A 124 6.65 8.53 -23.98
CA LYS A 124 8.06 8.90 -24.19
C LYS A 124 8.57 8.47 -25.57
N ALA A 125 8.22 7.25 -26.01
CA ALA A 125 8.62 6.73 -27.31
C ALA A 125 7.98 7.51 -28.47
N LYS A 126 6.69 7.88 -28.35
CA LYS A 126 5.99 8.72 -29.34
C LYS A 126 6.56 10.13 -29.41
N ILE A 127 6.83 10.73 -28.27
CA ILE A 127 7.44 12.07 -28.18
C ILE A 127 8.82 12.07 -28.83
N LYS A 128 9.67 11.07 -28.51
CA LYS A 128 11.00 10.92 -29.13
C LYS A 128 10.93 10.67 -30.64
N ALA A 129 9.93 9.93 -31.11
CA ALA A 129 9.71 9.69 -32.54
C ALA A 129 9.24 10.96 -33.28
N LYS A 130 8.35 11.75 -32.67
CA LYS A 130 7.90 13.06 -33.21
C LYS A 130 9.04 14.08 -33.25
N LEU A 131 9.86 14.14 -32.19
CA LEU A 131 11.04 14.99 -32.11
C LEU A 131 12.09 14.64 -33.19
N ALA A 132 12.26 13.35 -33.50
CA ALA A 132 13.14 12.88 -34.57
C ALA A 132 12.56 13.08 -36.00
N GLY A 133 11.23 13.18 -36.11
CA GLY A 133 10.52 13.41 -37.38
C GLY A 133 10.29 14.88 -37.74
N GLY A 134 10.60 15.82 -36.83
CA GLY A 134 10.40 17.25 -37.04
C GLY A 134 8.93 17.70 -37.00
N GLU A 135 8.03 16.92 -36.38
CA GLU A 135 6.64 17.30 -36.16
C GLU A 135 6.48 18.17 -34.91
N GLU A 136 5.58 19.16 -34.94
CA GLU A 136 5.24 19.99 -33.78
C GLU A 136 4.67 19.14 -32.64
N ILE A 137 5.21 19.36 -31.44
CA ILE A 137 4.83 18.68 -30.21
C ILE A 137 3.80 19.56 -29.50
N THR A 138 2.81 18.97 -28.85
CA THR A 138 1.80 19.74 -28.10
C THR A 138 2.45 20.40 -26.88
N ALA A 139 2.02 21.61 -26.48
CA ALA A 139 2.63 22.39 -25.38
C ALA A 139 2.82 21.62 -24.05
N GLU A 140 1.89 20.70 -23.71
CA GLU A 140 2.01 19.83 -22.53
C GLU A 140 3.08 18.73 -22.67
N GLU A 141 3.37 18.30 -23.91
CA GLU A 141 4.42 17.32 -24.24
C GLU A 141 5.80 18.01 -24.31
N GLU A 142 5.88 19.31 -24.64
CA GLU A 142 7.13 20.09 -24.60
C GLU A 142 7.56 20.43 -23.16
N GLU A 143 6.62 20.85 -22.29
CA GLU A 143 6.92 21.23 -20.89
C GLU A 143 7.54 20.08 -20.09
N HIS A 144 7.01 18.86 -20.27
CA HIS A 144 7.51 17.68 -19.54
C HIS A 144 8.84 17.13 -20.11
N VAL A 145 9.12 17.40 -21.38
CA VAL A 145 10.41 17.07 -22.02
C VAL A 145 11.47 18.09 -21.64
N GLU A 146 11.12 19.38 -21.62
CA GLU A 146 12.00 20.45 -21.16
C GLU A 146 12.36 20.28 -19.68
N GLU A 147 11.41 19.87 -18.82
CA GLU A 147 11.72 19.53 -17.42
C GLU A 147 12.76 18.40 -17.31
N GLU A 148 12.53 17.25 -17.95
CA GLU A 148 13.41 16.07 -17.85
C GLU A 148 14.79 16.34 -18.48
N VAL A 149 14.84 17.07 -19.60
CA VAL A 149 16.10 17.49 -20.25
C VAL A 149 16.83 18.57 -19.44
N SER A 150 16.11 19.49 -18.77
CA SER A 150 16.76 20.51 -17.94
C SER A 150 17.41 19.89 -16.70
N GLU A 151 16.78 18.91 -16.05
CA GLU A 151 17.37 18.21 -14.90
C GLU A 151 18.65 17.47 -15.31
N ASP A 152 18.61 16.70 -16.41
CA ASP A 152 19.78 15.98 -16.91
C ASP A 152 20.92 16.94 -17.33
N ILE A 153 20.61 18.07 -17.97
CA ILE A 153 21.62 19.07 -18.35
C ILE A 153 22.21 19.77 -17.12
N LEU A 154 21.41 20.07 -16.11
CA LEU A 154 21.90 20.64 -14.84
C LEU A 154 22.85 19.68 -14.15
N LEU A 155 22.51 18.39 -14.10
CA LEU A 155 23.37 17.34 -13.54
C LEU A 155 24.67 17.19 -14.33
N LEU A 156 24.62 17.20 -15.66
CA LEU A 156 25.83 17.14 -16.49
C LEU A 156 26.72 18.38 -16.32
N ARG A 157 26.12 19.54 -16.07
CA ARG A 157 26.84 20.79 -15.80
C ARG A 157 27.54 20.74 -14.45
N GLU A 158 26.86 20.26 -13.40
CA GLU A 158 27.45 20.01 -12.08
C GLU A 158 28.56 18.96 -12.14
N ILE A 159 28.39 17.87 -12.89
CA ILE A 159 29.43 16.84 -13.08
C ILE A 159 30.64 17.44 -13.79
N ARG A 160 30.44 18.22 -14.86
CA ARG A 160 31.54 18.90 -15.57
C ARG A 160 32.30 19.83 -14.63
N ASP A 161 31.59 20.63 -13.84
CA ASP A 161 32.21 21.61 -12.95
C ASP A 161 32.93 20.91 -11.79
N SER A 162 32.37 19.83 -11.24
CA SER A 162 33.02 18.97 -10.24
C SER A 162 34.28 18.27 -10.77
N LEU A 163 34.25 17.80 -12.02
CA LEU A 163 35.43 17.20 -12.68
C LEU A 163 36.50 18.25 -12.95
N LYS A 164 36.11 19.49 -13.27
CA LYS A 164 37.05 20.60 -13.49
C LYS A 164 37.74 21.05 -12.20
N GLU A 165 37.03 21.04 -11.07
CA GLU A 165 37.62 21.28 -9.75
C GLU A 165 38.55 20.14 -9.31
N THR A 166 38.21 18.89 -9.63
CA THR A 166 39.04 17.71 -9.26
C THR A 166 40.30 17.60 -10.11
N ASN A 167 40.29 18.13 -11.35
CA ASN A 167 41.41 18.07 -12.29
C ASN A 167 42.32 19.31 -12.25
N LEU A 168 42.19 20.15 -11.21
CA LEU A 168 43.21 21.15 -10.89
C LEU A 168 44.46 20.41 -10.39
N PRO A 169 45.67 20.76 -10.88
CA PRO A 169 46.90 20.19 -10.35
C PRO A 169 46.95 20.49 -8.85
N VAL A 170 47.12 19.44 -8.04
CA VAL A 170 47.45 19.58 -6.62
C VAL A 170 48.75 20.39 -6.59
N GLU A 171 48.67 21.66 -6.21
CA GLU A 171 49.84 22.47 -5.92
C GLU A 171 50.59 21.75 -4.78
N GLU A 172 51.78 21.23 -5.11
CA GLU A 172 52.81 20.81 -4.15
C GLU A 172 53.26 21.98 -3.27
#